data_AF-A0A1V5XBM2-F1
#
_entry.id   AF-A0A1V5XBM2-F1
#
_cell.length_a   1.000
_cell.length_b   1.000
_cell.length_c   1.000
_cell.angle_alpha   90.00
_cell.angle_beta   90.00
_cell.angle_gamma   90.00
#
_symmetry.space_group_name_H-M   'P 1'
#
loop_
_entity.id
_entity.type
_entity.pdbx_description
1 polymer ?
#
loop_
_entity_poly.entity_id
_entity_poly.type
_entity_poly.pdbx_seq_one_letter_code
_entity_poly.pdbx_strand_id
1 'polypeptide(L)'
;MASPTFAELAPTSRPSPIDAFAAKTNHVAHASTRALAPLLTLLIVLFSAGPAWGAPDGSPDPLLARPIALIIALALVSLAPFVFMTLTAFLKISTVLHIVRGAIGAQNIPSNTVVMALAAALTLIAMAPVGTRIMQRAAPVLADSDSANTATLVRGLVDATKEPLRAFLRANASPTEHGRFYEVARAARPPQERDDVARDDFIVLIPAFMITELMEAFALGFVLYLPFLVIDLVIANVLLSLGMQMLNPTQVSLPFKLLLFVAIDGWGLLARALVTGYAVG
;
A
#
# COMPACT_ATOMS: atom_id res chain seq x y z
N MET A 1 -9.40 -69.43 38.39
CA MET A 1 -9.58 -68.87 37.03
C MET A 1 -10.41 -67.60 37.15
N ALA A 2 -9.76 -66.44 37.12
CA ALA A 2 -10.39 -65.14 36.92
C ALA A 2 -9.31 -64.19 36.38
N SER A 3 -9.43 -63.80 35.11
CA SER A 3 -8.50 -62.90 34.43
C SER A 3 -8.82 -61.45 34.78
N PRO A 4 -7.83 -60.55 34.97
CA PRO A 4 -8.10 -59.14 35.18
C PRO A 4 -8.35 -58.42 33.84
N THR A 5 -9.40 -57.62 33.81
CA THR A 5 -9.80 -56.73 32.71
C THR A 5 -8.79 -55.59 32.55
N PHE A 6 -8.19 -55.48 31.37
CA PHE A 6 -7.34 -54.36 30.98
C PHE A 6 -8.21 -53.10 30.82
N ALA A 7 -7.92 -52.06 31.60
CA ALA A 7 -8.48 -50.73 31.39
C ALA A 7 -7.80 -50.08 30.17
N GLU A 8 -8.61 -49.75 29.17
CA GLU A 8 -8.20 -49.15 27.91
C GLU A 8 -7.80 -47.67 28.15
N LEU A 9 -6.50 -47.38 28.02
CA LEU A 9 -5.95 -46.03 28.06
C LEU A 9 -6.31 -45.32 26.75
N ALA A 10 -7.20 -44.32 26.84
CA ALA A 10 -7.52 -43.45 25.71
C ALA A 10 -6.26 -42.71 25.19
N PRO A 11 -6.00 -42.68 23.88
CA PRO A 11 -4.84 -41.98 23.34
C PRO A 11 -5.05 -40.46 23.43
N THR A 12 -4.25 -39.79 24.26
CA THR A 12 -4.14 -38.32 24.22
C THR A 12 -3.40 -37.93 22.94
N SER A 13 -4.14 -37.56 21.90
CA SER A 13 -3.60 -37.02 20.66
C SER A 13 -2.94 -35.67 20.94
N ARG A 14 -1.60 -35.65 21.01
CA ARG A 14 -0.87 -34.38 20.92
C ARG A 14 -1.08 -33.82 19.51
N PRO A 15 -1.46 -32.54 19.36
CA PRO A 15 -1.65 -31.94 18.04
C PRO A 15 -0.36 -32.04 17.25
N SER A 16 -0.47 -32.40 15.96
CA SER A 16 0.70 -32.53 15.10
C SER A 16 1.32 -31.14 14.87
N PRO A 17 2.62 -31.06 14.52
CA PRO A 17 3.26 -29.81 14.12
C PRO A 17 2.54 -29.12 12.95
N ILE A 18 1.83 -29.90 12.12
CA ILE A 18 1.01 -29.42 11.00
C ILE A 18 -0.26 -28.73 11.52
N ASP A 19 -0.90 -29.27 12.56
CA ASP A 19 -2.10 -28.67 13.18
C ASP A 19 -1.74 -27.38 13.92
N ALA A 20 -0.57 -27.33 14.57
CA ALA A 20 -0.06 -26.12 15.21
C ALA A 20 0.30 -25.02 14.20
N PHE A 21 0.84 -25.39 13.03
CA PHE A 21 1.11 -24.46 11.94
C PHE A 21 -0.19 -23.95 11.30
N ALA A 22 -1.17 -24.83 11.07
CA ALA A 22 -2.51 -24.50 10.55
C ALA A 22 -3.29 -23.57 11.51
N ALA A 23 -3.18 -23.79 12.83
CA ALA A 23 -3.78 -22.90 13.82
C ALA A 23 -3.12 -21.51 13.83
N LYS A 24 -1.79 -21.45 13.65
CA LYS A 24 -1.04 -20.18 13.60
C LYS A 24 -1.29 -19.41 12.30
N THR A 25 -1.40 -20.08 11.16
CA THR A 25 -1.78 -19.46 9.89
C THR A 25 -3.22 -18.97 9.89
N ASN A 26 -4.16 -19.71 10.50
CA ASN A 26 -5.54 -19.27 10.67
C ASN A 26 -5.66 -18.02 11.56
N HIS A 27 -4.84 -17.90 12.61
CA HIS A 27 -4.85 -16.71 13.47
C HIS A 27 -4.32 -15.45 12.75
N VAL A 28 -3.34 -15.60 11.86
CA VAL A 28 -2.80 -14.49 11.02
C VAL A 28 -3.75 -14.16 9.86
N ALA A 29 -4.40 -15.17 9.28
CA ALA A 29 -5.40 -14.99 8.23
C ALA A 29 -6.66 -14.25 8.74
N HIS A 30 -7.13 -14.56 9.96
CA HIS A 30 -8.26 -13.85 10.57
C HIS A 30 -7.93 -12.42 11.04
N ALA A 31 -6.68 -12.13 11.39
CA ALA A 31 -6.24 -10.77 11.69
C ALA A 31 -6.08 -9.92 10.41
N SER A 32 -5.52 -10.50 9.34
CA SER A 32 -5.36 -9.86 8.04
C SER A 32 -6.71 -9.57 7.35
N THR A 33 -7.69 -10.47 7.48
CA THR A 33 -9.03 -10.28 6.89
C THR A 33 -9.83 -9.16 7.56
N ARG A 34 -9.65 -8.93 8.87
CA ARG A 34 -10.27 -7.81 9.59
C ARG A 34 -9.63 -6.45 9.27
N ALA A 35 -8.34 -6.41 8.96
CA ALA A 35 -7.62 -5.19 8.59
C ALA A 35 -7.87 -4.75 7.13
N LEU A 36 -8.11 -5.71 6.24
CA LEU A 36 -8.45 -5.46 4.83
C LEU A 36 -9.94 -5.14 4.62
N ALA A 37 -10.82 -5.62 5.52
CA ALA A 37 -12.26 -5.35 5.47
C ALA A 37 -12.60 -3.86 5.30
N PRO A 38 -12.12 -2.90 6.11
CA PRO A 38 -12.53 -1.50 5.99
C PRO A 38 -12.03 -0.83 4.70
N LEU A 39 -10.92 -1.28 4.11
CA LEU A 39 -10.34 -0.68 2.92
C LEU A 39 -10.92 -1.29 1.64
N LEU A 40 -11.27 -2.58 1.69
CA LEU A 40 -12.15 -3.21 0.71
C LEU A 40 -13.56 -2.64 0.81
N THR A 41 -14.08 -2.34 2.00
CA THR A 41 -15.36 -1.66 2.21
C THR A 41 -15.27 -0.20 1.80
N LEU A 42 -14.14 0.49 1.95
CA LEU A 42 -13.96 1.86 1.43
C LEU A 42 -13.92 1.85 -0.10
N LEU A 43 -13.22 0.88 -0.70
CA LEU A 43 -13.18 0.69 -2.16
C LEU A 43 -14.55 0.24 -2.69
N ILE A 44 -15.24 -0.67 -2.00
CA ILE A 44 -16.59 -1.11 -2.31
C ILE A 44 -17.56 0.04 -2.08
N VAL A 45 -17.48 0.85 -1.03
CA VAL A 45 -18.34 2.04 -0.81
C VAL A 45 -18.05 3.11 -1.86
N LEU A 46 -16.80 3.28 -2.29
CA LEU A 46 -16.45 4.16 -3.42
C LEU A 46 -16.98 3.63 -4.77
N PHE A 47 -17.12 2.32 -4.92
CA PHE A 47 -17.57 1.67 -6.17
C PHE A 47 -19.08 1.31 -6.17
N SER A 48 -19.67 1.12 -4.98
CA SER A 48 -21.09 0.84 -4.69
C SER A 48 -21.84 2.12 -4.33
N ALA A 49 -21.13 3.23 -4.12
CA ALA A 49 -21.61 4.59 -4.40
C ALA A 49 -21.53 4.92 -5.90
N GLY A 50 -21.44 3.91 -6.78
CA GLY A 50 -22.23 3.97 -8.00
C GLY A 50 -23.71 4.20 -7.64
N PRO A 51 -24.52 4.78 -8.54
CA PRO A 51 -25.93 5.01 -8.23
C PRO A 51 -26.52 3.68 -7.79
N ALA A 52 -27.02 3.61 -6.55
CA ALA A 52 -27.89 2.53 -6.15
C ALA A 52 -28.94 2.41 -7.24
N TRP A 53 -29.01 1.28 -7.93
CA TRP A 53 -29.99 1.10 -8.98
C TRP A 53 -31.38 1.09 -8.35
N GLY A 54 -31.98 2.28 -8.26
CA GLY A 54 -33.34 2.53 -7.81
C GLY A 54 -33.46 2.82 -6.31
N ALA A 55 -33.90 4.04 -5.99
CA ALA A 55 -34.64 4.28 -4.75
C ALA A 55 -35.88 3.37 -4.71
N PRO A 56 -36.26 2.80 -3.54
CA PRO A 56 -37.39 1.87 -3.42
C PRO A 56 -38.75 2.44 -3.88
N ASP A 57 -38.85 3.76 -4.01
CA ASP A 57 -40.08 4.50 -4.30
C ASP A 57 -40.19 5.00 -5.76
N GLY A 58 -39.21 4.69 -6.63
CA GLY A 58 -39.23 5.10 -8.03
C GLY A 58 -39.06 6.61 -8.25
N SER A 59 -38.72 7.39 -7.21
CA SER A 59 -38.31 8.77 -7.37
C SER A 59 -36.91 8.84 -7.99
N PRO A 60 -36.64 9.73 -8.97
CA PRO A 60 -35.31 9.90 -9.50
C PRO A 60 -34.38 10.40 -8.38
N ASP A 61 -33.33 9.63 -8.09
CA ASP A 61 -32.33 10.01 -7.09
C ASP A 61 -31.93 11.48 -7.27
N PRO A 62 -31.83 12.27 -6.19
CA PRO A 62 -31.49 13.69 -6.30
C PRO A 62 -30.13 13.95 -6.99
N LEU A 63 -29.25 12.94 -7.05
CA LEU A 63 -28.02 12.96 -7.87
C LEU A 63 -28.28 12.77 -9.37
N LEU A 64 -29.18 11.86 -9.76
CA LEU A 64 -29.57 11.62 -11.16
C LEU A 64 -30.43 12.77 -11.71
N ALA A 65 -31.17 13.47 -10.85
CA ALA A 65 -31.90 14.68 -11.20
C ALA A 65 -30.99 15.91 -11.45
N ARG A 66 -29.69 15.82 -11.15
CA ARG A 66 -28.71 16.91 -11.29
C ARG A 66 -27.52 16.46 -12.17
N PRO A 67 -27.62 16.57 -13.51
CA PRO A 67 -26.59 16.12 -14.44
C PRO A 67 -25.17 16.64 -14.11
N ILE A 68 -25.07 17.89 -13.64
CA ILE A 68 -23.79 18.49 -13.23
C ILE A 68 -23.19 17.78 -12.00
N ALA A 69 -24.01 17.39 -11.01
CA ALA A 69 -23.53 16.68 -9.83
C ALA A 69 -23.01 15.28 -10.18
N LEU A 70 -23.68 14.60 -11.12
CA LEU A 70 -23.25 13.30 -11.63
C LEU A 70 -21.91 13.41 -12.39
N ILE A 71 -21.73 14.43 -13.23
CA ILE A 71 -20.47 14.69 -13.94
C ILE A 71 -19.33 14.92 -12.94
N ILE A 72 -19.56 15.74 -11.91
CA ILE A 72 -18.55 16.01 -10.87
C ILE A 72 -18.21 14.74 -10.09
N ALA A 73 -19.22 13.93 -9.72
CA ALA A 73 -18.99 12.67 -9.00
C ALA A 73 -18.15 11.70 -9.84
N LEU A 74 -18.47 11.54 -11.13
CA LEU A 74 -17.71 10.68 -12.03
C LEU A 74 -16.28 11.18 -12.23
N ALA A 75 -16.08 12.51 -12.30
CA ALA A 75 -14.76 13.11 -12.37
C ALA A 75 -13.93 12.89 -11.08
N LEU A 76 -14.56 12.87 -9.91
CA LEU A 76 -13.89 12.56 -8.65
C LEU A 76 -13.48 11.07 -8.59
N VAL A 77 -14.35 10.17 -9.04
CA VAL A 77 -14.05 8.72 -9.10
C VAL A 77 -12.90 8.43 -10.08
N SER A 78 -12.85 9.11 -11.23
CA SER A 78 -11.76 8.92 -12.19
C SER A 78 -10.40 9.41 -11.67
N LEU A 79 -10.38 10.34 -10.71
CA LEU A 79 -9.16 10.83 -10.05
C LEU A 79 -8.71 9.94 -8.88
N ALA A 80 -9.56 9.02 -8.39
CA ALA A 80 -9.25 8.18 -7.25
C ALA A 80 -7.96 7.35 -7.39
N PRO A 81 -7.63 6.74 -8.55
CA PRO A 81 -6.37 6.01 -8.72
C PRO A 81 -5.15 6.92 -8.55
N PHE A 82 -5.23 8.17 -9.03
CA PHE A 82 -4.14 9.14 -8.88
C PHE A 82 -3.94 9.54 -7.41
N VAL A 83 -5.04 9.79 -6.70
CA VAL A 83 -5.02 10.07 -5.26
C VAL A 83 -4.43 8.89 -4.49
N PHE A 84 -4.83 7.66 -4.83
CA PHE A 84 -4.27 6.45 -4.22
C PHE A 84 -2.76 6.35 -4.45
N MET A 85 -2.28 6.62 -5.67
CA MET A 85 -0.85 6.54 -5.97
C MET A 85 -0.01 7.61 -5.28
N THR A 86 -0.56 8.80 -5.05
CA THR A 86 0.21 9.97 -4.56
C THR A 86 0.10 10.18 -3.05
N LEU A 87 -1.03 9.82 -2.44
CA LEU A 87 -1.33 10.11 -1.03
C LEU A 87 -1.19 8.90 -0.11
N THR A 88 -0.60 7.81 -0.59
CA THR A 88 -0.47 6.57 0.18
C THR A 88 0.93 5.98 0.07
N ALA A 89 1.15 4.91 0.84
CA ALA A 89 2.35 4.08 0.78
C ALA A 89 2.63 3.45 -0.60
N PHE A 90 1.68 3.52 -1.54
CA PHE A 90 1.84 2.93 -2.87
C PHE A 90 3.08 3.43 -3.59
N LEU A 91 3.42 4.72 -3.47
CA LEU A 91 4.53 5.33 -4.20
C LEU A 91 5.87 4.65 -3.90
N LYS A 92 6.28 4.56 -2.62
CA LYS A 92 7.55 3.93 -2.24
C LYS A 92 7.51 2.42 -2.46
N ILE A 93 6.41 1.75 -2.08
CA ILE A 93 6.28 0.28 -2.24
C ILE A 93 6.41 -0.12 -3.72
N SER A 94 5.66 0.53 -4.61
CA SER A 94 5.68 0.24 -6.05
C SER A 94 7.06 0.50 -6.66
N THR A 95 7.71 1.60 -6.27
CA THR A 95 9.04 1.99 -6.76
C THR A 95 10.11 0.99 -6.31
N VAL A 96 10.15 0.61 -5.03
CA VAL A 96 11.13 -0.37 -4.52
C VAL A 96 10.97 -1.72 -5.21
N LEU A 97 9.73 -2.23 -5.32
CA LEU A 97 9.48 -3.51 -5.99
C LEU A 97 9.90 -3.49 -7.47
N HIS A 98 9.74 -2.35 -8.15
CA HIS A 98 10.22 -2.15 -9.51
C HIS A 98 11.74 -2.19 -9.61
N ILE A 99 12.44 -1.50 -8.70
CA ILE A 99 13.90 -1.49 -8.68
C ILE A 99 14.43 -2.91 -8.44
N VAL A 100 13.85 -3.66 -7.50
CA VAL A 100 14.25 -5.04 -7.21
C VAL A 100 14.02 -5.95 -8.43
N ARG A 101 12.87 -5.85 -9.10
CA ARG A 101 12.61 -6.59 -10.35
C ARG A 101 13.68 -6.30 -11.40
N GLY A 102 14.07 -5.03 -11.55
CA GLY A 102 15.15 -4.62 -12.44
C GLY A 102 16.51 -5.18 -12.04
N ALA A 103 16.81 -5.17 -10.73
CA ALA A 103 18.09 -5.63 -10.18
C ALA A 103 18.36 -7.13 -10.40
N ILE A 104 17.31 -7.95 -10.26
CA ILE A 104 17.36 -9.40 -10.53
C ILE A 104 17.70 -9.65 -12.00
N GLY A 105 17.32 -8.75 -12.91
CA GLY A 105 17.57 -8.87 -14.35
C GLY A 105 16.51 -9.67 -15.12
N ALA A 106 15.43 -10.08 -14.44
CA ALA A 106 14.31 -10.79 -15.05
C ALA A 106 13.26 -9.80 -15.58
N GLN A 107 13.49 -9.27 -16.79
CA GLN A 107 12.68 -8.18 -17.36
C GLN A 107 11.16 -8.49 -17.44
N ASN A 108 10.80 -9.76 -17.60
CA ASN A 108 9.41 -10.21 -17.74
C ASN A 108 8.88 -11.04 -16.55
N ILE A 109 9.71 -11.34 -15.54
CA ILE A 109 9.34 -12.24 -14.44
C ILE A 109 9.74 -11.60 -13.10
N PRO A 110 8.78 -11.25 -12.22
CA PRO A 110 7.33 -11.25 -12.42
C PRO A 110 6.88 -10.15 -13.40
N SER A 111 5.69 -10.30 -13.99
CA SER A 111 5.12 -9.29 -14.89
C SER A 111 4.82 -7.98 -14.13
N ASN A 112 4.83 -6.85 -14.84
CA ASN A 112 4.51 -5.54 -14.24
C ASN A 112 3.17 -5.55 -13.49
N THR A 113 2.15 -6.19 -14.07
CA THR A 113 0.82 -6.32 -13.46
C THR A 113 0.87 -7.03 -12.11
N VAL A 114 1.67 -8.09 -11.99
CA VAL A 114 1.83 -8.83 -10.72
C VAL A 114 2.53 -7.96 -9.67
N VAL A 115 3.57 -7.22 -10.07
CA VAL A 115 4.25 -6.28 -9.17
C VAL A 115 3.31 -5.18 -8.69
N MET A 116 2.44 -4.67 -9.57
CA MET A 116 1.45 -3.66 -9.21
C MET A 116 0.33 -4.19 -8.32
N ALA A 117 -0.14 -5.41 -8.56
CA ALA A 117 -1.08 -6.06 -7.66
C ALA A 117 -0.47 -6.28 -6.27
N LEU A 118 0.78 -6.72 -6.19
CA LEU A 118 1.50 -6.88 -4.92
C LEU A 118 1.68 -5.53 -4.21
N ALA A 119 2.10 -4.49 -4.93
CA ALA A 119 2.27 -3.15 -4.36
C ALA A 119 0.95 -2.61 -3.80
N ALA A 120 -0.14 -2.76 -4.54
CA ALA A 120 -1.47 -2.35 -4.10
C ALA A 120 -1.88 -3.13 -2.83
N ALA A 121 -1.73 -4.45 -2.82
CA ALA A 121 -2.07 -5.29 -1.66
C ALA A 121 -1.27 -4.90 -0.40
N LEU A 122 0.05 -4.70 -0.53
CA LEU A 122 0.90 -4.26 0.59
C LEU A 122 0.53 -2.85 1.05
N THR A 123 0.14 -1.96 0.14
CA THR A 123 -0.36 -0.62 0.48
C THR A 123 -1.61 -0.70 1.35
N LEU A 124 -2.55 -1.60 1.05
CA LEU A 124 -3.76 -1.76 1.88
C LEU A 124 -3.40 -2.15 3.32
N ILE A 125 -2.40 -3.03 3.48
CA ILE A 125 -1.91 -3.45 4.79
C ILE A 125 -1.21 -2.29 5.52
N ALA A 126 -0.31 -1.58 4.83
CA ALA A 126 0.40 -0.43 5.39
C ALA A 126 -0.56 0.72 5.78
N MET A 127 -1.63 0.92 5.01
CA MET A 127 -2.62 1.97 5.24
C MET A 127 -3.77 1.56 6.17
N ALA A 128 -3.81 0.32 6.67
CA ALA A 128 -4.89 -0.16 7.52
C ALA A 128 -5.16 0.72 8.76
N PRO A 129 -4.14 1.27 9.48
CA PRO A 129 -4.38 2.17 10.60
C PRO A 129 -5.06 3.49 10.18
N VAL A 130 -4.68 4.05 9.02
CA VAL A 130 -5.28 5.26 8.48
C VAL A 130 -6.73 5.00 8.10
N GLY A 131 -7.01 3.90 7.39
CA GLY A 131 -8.35 3.48 7.03
C GLY A 131 -9.26 3.28 8.26
N THR A 132 -8.72 2.72 9.34
CA THR A 132 -9.45 2.55 10.61
C THR A 132 -9.87 3.89 11.21
N ARG A 133 -8.99 4.90 11.22
CA ARG A 133 -9.30 6.25 11.71
C ARG A 133 -10.30 6.99 10.84
N ILE A 134 -10.19 6.82 9.52
CA ILE A 134 -11.18 7.36 8.58
C ILE A 134 -12.55 6.77 8.91
N MET A 135 -12.65 5.44 9.07
CA MET A 135 -13.91 4.78 9.39
C MET A 135 -14.49 5.25 10.74
N GLN A 136 -13.65 5.41 11.77
CA GLN A 136 -14.09 5.92 13.07
C GLN A 136 -14.67 7.35 12.98
N ARG A 137 -14.09 8.20 12.13
CA ARG A 137 -14.58 9.57 11.90
C ARG A 137 -15.77 9.64 10.96
N ALA A 138 -15.87 8.71 10.01
CA ALA A 138 -16.95 8.64 9.03
C ALA A 138 -18.23 7.99 9.60
N ALA A 139 -18.10 7.07 10.57
CA ALA A 139 -19.23 6.39 11.19
C ALA A 139 -20.37 7.31 11.66
N PRO A 140 -20.13 8.41 12.42
CA PRO A 140 -21.21 9.31 12.82
C PRO A 140 -21.86 10.04 11.64
N VAL A 141 -21.07 10.41 10.62
CA VAL A 141 -21.57 11.07 9.39
C VAL A 141 -22.50 10.15 8.62
N LEU A 142 -22.18 8.85 8.58
CA LEU A 142 -23.00 7.83 7.92
C LEU A 142 -24.24 7.46 8.75
N ALA A 143 -24.19 7.54 10.08
CA ALA A 143 -25.33 7.25 10.94
C ALA A 143 -26.45 8.30 10.84
N ASP A 144 -26.11 9.58 10.63
CA ASP A 144 -27.08 10.67 10.46
C ASP A 144 -27.60 10.82 9.00
N SER A 145 -27.33 9.84 8.14
CA SER A 145 -27.57 9.94 6.70
C SER A 145 -29.04 9.89 6.28
N ASP A 146 -29.93 9.41 7.14
CA ASP A 146 -31.38 9.36 6.87
C ASP A 146 -32.04 10.76 6.75
N SER A 147 -31.37 11.82 7.22
CA SER A 147 -31.89 13.20 7.17
C SER A 147 -31.00 14.17 6.38
N ALA A 148 -29.83 13.71 5.92
CA ALA A 148 -28.81 14.57 5.33
C ALA A 148 -28.87 14.55 3.80
N ASN A 149 -28.91 15.75 3.20
CA ASN A 149 -28.73 15.90 1.75
C ASN A 149 -27.38 15.27 1.32
N THR A 150 -27.36 14.65 0.14
CA THR A 150 -26.17 13.96 -0.41
C THR A 150 -24.91 14.84 -0.41
N ALA A 151 -25.05 16.15 -0.63
CA ALA A 151 -23.94 17.10 -0.59
C ALA A 151 -23.32 17.25 0.81
N THR A 152 -24.14 17.17 1.87
CA THR A 152 -23.69 17.24 3.27
C THR A 152 -22.93 15.97 3.65
N LEU A 153 -23.45 14.81 3.22
CA LEU A 153 -22.78 13.52 3.42
C LEU A 153 -21.41 13.46 2.76
N VAL A 154 -21.31 13.88 1.49
CA VAL A 154 -20.05 13.93 0.77
C VAL A 154 -19.04 14.84 1.47
N ARG A 155 -19.45 16.04 1.90
CA ARG A 155 -18.56 16.95 2.64
C ARG A 155 -18.08 16.34 3.95
N GLY A 156 -18.98 15.76 4.74
CA GLY A 156 -18.64 15.10 6.00
C GLY A 156 -17.65 13.94 5.82
N LEU A 157 -17.81 13.13 4.78
CA LEU A 157 -16.88 12.04 4.44
C LEU A 157 -15.49 12.56 4.02
N VAL A 158 -15.45 13.62 3.23
CA VAL A 158 -14.18 14.26 2.86
C VAL A 158 -13.49 14.80 4.12
N ASP A 159 -14.22 15.48 5.00
CA ASP A 159 -13.65 16.04 6.24
C ASP A 159 -13.18 14.96 7.22
N ALA A 160 -13.91 13.84 7.32
CA ALA A 160 -13.50 12.66 8.08
C ALA A 160 -12.19 12.04 7.54
N THR A 161 -11.94 12.18 6.23
CA THR A 161 -10.77 11.61 5.54
C THR A 161 -9.53 12.50 5.64
N LYS A 162 -9.71 13.83 5.59
CA LYS A 162 -8.60 14.80 5.52
C LYS A 162 -7.59 14.63 6.66
N GLU A 163 -8.04 14.62 7.90
CA GLU A 163 -7.11 14.70 9.03
C GLU A 163 -6.30 13.41 9.26
N PRO A 164 -6.88 12.19 9.21
CA PRO A 164 -6.07 10.96 9.22
C PRO A 164 -5.03 10.92 8.10
N LEU A 165 -5.40 11.39 6.91
CA LEU A 165 -4.48 11.43 5.77
C LEU A 165 -3.37 12.47 5.98
N ARG A 166 -3.72 13.67 6.45
CA ARG A 166 -2.76 14.72 6.82
C ARG A 166 -1.75 14.22 7.85
N ALA A 167 -2.23 13.53 8.89
CA ALA A 167 -1.37 12.95 9.91
C ALA A 167 -0.40 11.91 9.33
N PHE A 168 -0.90 11.02 8.45
CA PHE A 168 -0.06 10.06 7.76
C PHE A 168 1.01 10.72 6.88
N LEU A 169 0.63 11.71 6.07
CA LEU A 169 1.58 12.44 5.20
C LEU A 169 2.64 13.16 6.03
N ARG A 170 2.25 13.83 7.12
CA ARG A 170 3.20 14.51 8.02
C ARG A 170 4.15 13.53 8.69
N ALA A 171 3.65 12.39 9.17
CA ALA A 171 4.45 11.39 9.88
C ALA A 171 5.51 10.72 9.00
N ASN A 172 5.28 10.69 7.68
CA ASN A 172 6.15 10.02 6.70
C ASN A 172 6.81 11.02 5.73
N ALA A 173 6.71 12.33 5.98
CA ALA A 173 7.46 13.35 5.26
C ALA A 173 8.71 13.74 6.07
N SER A 174 9.85 13.87 5.39
CA SER A 174 11.09 14.34 6.00
C SER A 174 10.90 15.78 6.50
N PRO A 175 11.33 16.12 7.73
CA PRO A 175 11.28 17.49 8.24
C PRO A 175 12.00 18.49 7.32
N THR A 176 13.07 18.04 6.65
CA THR A 176 13.83 18.85 5.70
C THR A 176 13.00 19.17 4.46
N GLU A 177 12.36 18.17 3.85
CA GLU A 177 11.53 18.39 2.66
C GLU A 177 10.26 19.16 3.01
N HIS A 178 9.68 18.89 4.18
CA HIS A 178 8.54 19.65 4.68
C HIS A 178 8.87 21.14 4.82
N GLY A 179 10.02 21.47 5.41
CA GLY A 179 10.52 22.84 5.52
C GLY A 179 10.74 23.50 4.15
N ARG A 180 11.39 22.79 3.22
CA ARG A 180 11.65 23.28 1.85
C ARG A 180 10.36 23.61 1.10
N PHE A 181 9.40 22.68 1.09
CA PHE A 181 8.14 22.91 0.38
C PHE A 181 7.26 23.96 1.05
N TYR A 182 7.37 24.14 2.36
CA TYR A 182 6.70 25.24 3.05
C TYR A 182 7.23 26.60 2.56
N GLU A 183 8.55 26.75 2.44
CA GLU A 183 9.16 27.97 1.92
C GLU A 183 8.78 28.21 0.45
N VAL A 184 8.80 27.16 -0.39
CA VAL A 184 8.38 27.24 -1.79
C VAL A 184 6.92 27.67 -1.91
N ALA A 185 6.01 27.08 -1.13
CA ALA A 185 4.59 27.42 -1.15
C ALA A 185 4.34 28.88 -0.70
N ARG A 186 5.07 29.38 0.29
CA ARG A 186 5.02 30.79 0.71
C ARG A 186 5.60 31.72 -0.35
N ALA A 187 6.73 31.36 -0.96
CA ALA A 187 7.37 32.18 -1.98
C ALA A 187 6.53 32.31 -3.25
N ALA A 188 5.72 31.30 -3.57
CA ALA A 188 4.77 31.31 -4.68
C ALA A 188 3.58 32.27 -4.48
N ARG A 189 3.37 32.77 -3.25
CA ARG A 189 2.29 33.71 -2.92
C ARG A 189 2.77 35.17 -2.95
N PRO A 190 1.86 36.12 -3.29
CA PRO A 190 2.12 37.54 -3.09
C PRO A 190 2.56 37.83 -1.65
N PRO A 191 3.44 38.84 -1.40
CA PRO A 191 3.95 39.13 -0.07
C PRO A 191 2.87 39.27 1.03
N GLN A 192 1.68 39.77 0.66
CA GLN A 192 0.56 40.00 1.57
C GLN A 192 -0.16 38.71 2.01
N GLU A 193 -0.05 37.62 1.25
CA GLU A 193 -0.75 36.34 1.48
C GLU A 193 0.18 35.25 2.03
N ARG A 194 1.45 35.58 2.33
CA ARG A 194 2.46 34.59 2.73
C ARG A 194 2.17 33.91 4.06
N ASP A 195 1.40 34.56 4.92
CA ASP A 195 1.07 34.04 6.25
C ASP A 195 -0.22 33.20 6.23
N ASP A 196 -0.94 33.17 5.11
CA ASP A 196 -2.12 32.32 4.89
C ASP A 196 -1.75 30.85 4.61
N VAL A 197 -0.49 30.59 4.25
CA VAL A 197 0.02 29.23 4.02
C VAL A 197 0.38 28.61 5.35
N ALA A 198 -0.37 27.59 5.77
CA ALA A 198 -0.02 26.80 6.93
C ALA A 198 1.02 25.73 6.53
N ARG A 199 1.91 25.36 7.46
CA ARG A 199 2.85 24.24 7.26
C ARG A 199 2.12 22.93 6.95
N ASP A 200 0.92 22.78 7.48
CA ASP A 200 0.14 21.55 7.45
C ASP A 200 -0.88 21.48 6.31
N ASP A 201 -0.79 22.41 5.37
CA ASP A 201 -1.61 22.40 4.18
C ASP A 201 -1.18 21.28 3.22
N PHE A 202 -2.17 20.68 2.57
CA PHE A 202 -1.91 19.61 1.59
C PHE A 202 -1.02 20.07 0.43
N ILE A 203 -1.07 21.35 0.05
CA ILE A 203 -0.19 21.92 -0.98
C ILE A 203 1.30 21.86 -0.59
N VAL A 204 1.59 21.81 0.71
CA VAL A 204 2.94 21.66 1.27
C VAL A 204 3.26 20.18 1.53
N LEU A 205 2.35 19.48 2.22
CA LEU A 205 2.59 18.11 2.68
C LEU A 205 2.70 17.09 1.56
N ILE A 206 1.84 17.20 0.53
CA ILE A 206 1.81 16.23 -0.58
C ILE A 206 3.16 16.18 -1.31
N PRO A 207 3.70 17.29 -1.85
CA PRO A 207 4.98 17.22 -2.55
C PRO A 207 6.15 16.85 -1.62
N ALA A 208 6.15 17.31 -0.36
CA ALA A 208 7.17 16.94 0.62
C ALA A 208 7.19 15.43 0.90
N PHE A 209 6.01 14.84 1.12
CA PHE A 209 5.84 13.40 1.29
C PHE A 209 6.30 12.64 0.04
N MET A 210 5.85 13.04 -1.15
CA MET A 210 6.20 12.34 -2.39
C MET A 210 7.72 12.31 -2.64
N ILE A 211 8.41 13.44 -2.43
CA ILE A 211 9.87 13.49 -2.57
C ILE A 211 10.56 12.63 -1.51
N THR A 212 10.09 12.67 -0.26
CA THR A 212 10.62 11.83 0.82
C THR A 212 10.50 10.34 0.46
N GLU A 213 9.31 9.90 0.06
CA GLU A 213 9.04 8.51 -0.31
C GLU A 213 9.86 8.04 -1.51
N LEU A 214 10.05 8.89 -2.52
CA LEU A 214 10.92 8.59 -3.66
C LEU A 214 12.38 8.47 -3.23
N MET A 215 12.90 9.41 -2.44
CA MET A 215 14.27 9.35 -1.95
C MET A 215 14.53 8.09 -1.14
N GLU A 216 13.63 7.73 -0.24
CA GLU A 216 13.70 6.48 0.53
C GLU A 216 13.62 5.25 -0.38
N ALA A 217 12.72 5.25 -1.37
CA ALA A 217 12.60 4.16 -2.33
C ALA A 217 13.89 3.93 -3.12
N PHE A 218 14.52 5.00 -3.59
CA PHE A 218 15.80 4.91 -4.30
C PHE A 218 16.94 4.46 -3.39
N ALA A 219 16.98 4.92 -2.14
CA ALA A 219 17.98 4.48 -1.16
C ALA A 219 17.85 2.98 -0.87
N LEU A 220 16.63 2.50 -0.58
CA LEU A 220 16.34 1.08 -0.39
C LEU A 220 16.67 0.28 -1.65
N GLY A 221 16.23 0.78 -2.81
CA GLY A 221 16.50 0.18 -4.11
C GLY A 221 17.99 0.01 -4.36
N PHE A 222 18.81 1.03 -4.05
CA PHE A 222 20.27 0.97 -4.19
C PHE A 222 20.88 -0.12 -3.31
N VAL A 223 20.52 -0.16 -2.02
CA VAL A 223 21.03 -1.18 -1.09
C VAL A 223 20.66 -2.59 -1.55
N LEU A 224 19.43 -2.78 -2.04
CA LEU A 224 18.96 -4.06 -2.59
C LEU A 224 19.65 -4.42 -3.91
N TYR A 225 20.13 -3.44 -4.68
CA TYR A 225 20.82 -3.64 -5.95
C TYR A 225 22.26 -4.17 -5.76
N LEU A 226 22.94 -3.75 -4.70
CA LEU A 226 24.35 -4.06 -4.43
C LEU A 226 24.72 -5.56 -4.52
N PRO A 227 24.01 -6.51 -3.86
CA PRO A 227 24.38 -7.92 -3.95
C PRO A 227 24.31 -8.47 -5.38
N PHE A 228 23.33 -8.03 -6.18
CA PHE A 228 23.19 -8.46 -7.56
C PHE A 228 24.27 -7.88 -8.47
N LEU A 229 24.66 -6.63 -8.23
CA LEU A 229 25.77 -5.98 -8.93
C LEU A 229 27.08 -6.72 -8.69
N VAL A 230 27.34 -7.15 -7.45
CA VAL A 230 28.53 -7.95 -7.13
C VAL A 230 28.55 -9.25 -7.93
N ILE A 231 27.41 -9.95 -8.04
CA ILE A 231 27.32 -11.17 -8.86
C ILE A 231 27.64 -10.86 -10.32
N ASP A 232 27.07 -9.79 -10.90
CA ASP A 232 27.36 -9.40 -12.28
C ASP A 232 28.85 -9.14 -12.51
N LEU A 233 29.48 -8.38 -11.61
CA LEU A 233 30.90 -8.03 -11.70
C LEU A 233 31.78 -9.28 -11.62
N VAL A 234 31.48 -10.21 -10.70
CA VAL A 234 32.23 -11.46 -10.55
C VAL A 234 32.08 -12.33 -11.80
N ILE A 235 30.85 -12.56 -12.28
CA ILE A 235 30.59 -13.40 -13.45
C ILE A 235 31.23 -12.80 -14.71
N ALA A 236 31.13 -11.48 -14.90
CA ALA A 236 31.78 -10.81 -16.02
C ALA A 236 33.31 -11.04 -16.03
N ASN A 237 33.97 -10.88 -14.88
CA ASN A 237 35.41 -11.12 -14.77
C ASN A 237 35.80 -12.58 -15.04
N VAL A 238 34.98 -13.55 -14.58
CA VAL A 238 35.20 -14.97 -14.85
C VAL A 238 35.07 -15.28 -16.35
N LEU A 239 34.03 -14.77 -17.02
CA LEU A 239 33.85 -14.97 -18.47
C LEU A 239 34.99 -14.36 -19.28
N LEU A 240 35.44 -13.16 -18.91
CA LEU A 240 36.59 -12.49 -19.54
C LEU A 240 37.87 -13.31 -19.36
N SER A 241 38.11 -13.86 -18.17
CA SER A 241 39.27 -14.72 -17.90
C SER A 241 39.27 -16.03 -18.68
N LEU A 242 38.09 -16.55 -19.02
CA LEU A 242 37.92 -17.76 -19.84
C LEU A 242 37.97 -17.47 -21.34
N GLY A 243 38.13 -16.20 -21.75
CA GLY A 243 38.13 -15.78 -23.15
C GLY A 243 36.73 -15.78 -23.80
N MET A 244 35.66 -15.91 -23.03
CA MET A 244 34.28 -15.96 -23.53
C MET A 244 33.67 -14.57 -23.70
N GLN A 245 34.27 -13.75 -24.55
CA GLN A 245 33.84 -12.36 -24.81
C GLN A 245 32.47 -12.26 -25.51
N MET A 246 32.00 -13.34 -26.15
CA MET A 246 30.74 -13.38 -26.92
C MET A 246 29.51 -13.64 -26.04
N LEU A 247 29.68 -14.14 -24.82
CA LEU A 247 28.57 -14.40 -23.91
C LEU A 247 28.21 -13.14 -23.15
N ASN A 248 26.92 -12.81 -23.10
CA ASN A 248 26.42 -11.71 -22.29
C ASN A 248 26.52 -12.09 -20.80
N PRO A 249 27.34 -11.40 -19.98
CA PRO A 249 27.50 -11.72 -18.56
C PRO A 249 26.20 -11.70 -17.77
N THR A 250 25.25 -10.84 -18.15
CA THR A 250 23.94 -10.72 -17.51
C THR A 250 23.07 -11.96 -17.70
N GLN A 251 23.17 -12.61 -18.87
CA GLN A 251 22.42 -13.85 -19.12
C GLN A 251 22.97 -15.01 -18.30
N VAL A 252 24.28 -15.02 -18.05
CA VAL A 252 24.96 -16.04 -17.25
C VAL A 252 24.75 -15.80 -15.75
N SER A 253 24.67 -14.53 -15.29
CA SER A 253 24.47 -14.20 -13.88
C SER A 253 23.02 -14.38 -13.42
N LEU A 254 22.04 -14.27 -14.33
CA LEU A 254 20.60 -14.31 -14.00
C LEU A 254 20.18 -15.54 -13.17
N PRO A 255 20.54 -16.80 -13.50
CA PRO A 255 20.19 -17.96 -12.68
C PRO A 255 20.74 -17.88 -11.25
N PHE A 256 21.96 -17.36 -11.07
CA PHE A 256 22.58 -17.20 -9.75
C PHE A 256 21.87 -16.12 -8.92
N LYS A 257 21.49 -15.00 -9.55
CA LYS A 257 20.71 -13.96 -8.90
C LYS A 257 19.35 -14.47 -8.43
N LEU A 258 18.65 -15.20 -9.30
CA LEU A 258 17.36 -15.81 -8.97
C LEU A 258 17.50 -16.81 -7.83
N LEU A 259 18.51 -17.68 -7.87
CA LEU A 259 18.78 -18.64 -6.80
C LEU A 259 19.05 -17.94 -5.48
N LEU A 260 19.92 -16.92 -5.47
CA LEU A 260 20.21 -16.13 -4.27
C LEU A 260 18.92 -15.50 -3.71
N PHE A 261 18.13 -14.85 -4.57
CA PHE A 261 16.93 -14.14 -4.14
C PHE A 261 15.86 -15.08 -3.57
N VAL A 262 15.68 -16.26 -4.17
CA VAL A 262 14.76 -17.28 -3.65
C VAL A 262 15.30 -17.93 -2.38
N ALA A 263 16.61 -18.20 -2.31
CA ALA A 263 17.24 -18.85 -1.15
C ALA A 263 17.11 -18.03 0.14
N ILE A 264 17.02 -16.70 0.03
CA ILE A 264 16.83 -15.80 1.18
C ILE A 264 15.36 -15.43 1.45
N ASP A 265 14.40 -16.03 0.74
CA ASP A 265 13.00 -15.60 0.75
C ASP A 265 12.83 -14.09 0.46
N GLY A 266 13.47 -13.61 -0.61
CA GLY A 266 13.59 -12.17 -0.90
C GLY A 266 12.25 -11.45 -1.05
N TRP A 267 11.24 -12.09 -1.63
CA TRP A 267 9.88 -11.51 -1.74
C TRP A 267 9.22 -11.35 -0.36
N GLY A 268 9.30 -12.37 0.50
CA GLY A 268 8.72 -12.34 1.84
C GLY A 268 9.40 -11.31 2.74
N LEU A 269 10.73 -11.26 2.70
CA LEU A 269 11.52 -10.29 3.44
C LEU A 269 11.21 -8.85 3.01
N LEU A 270 11.17 -8.60 1.70
CA LEU A 270 10.89 -7.28 1.15
C LEU A 270 9.47 -6.81 1.48
N ALA A 271 8.47 -7.67 1.30
CA ALA A 271 7.09 -7.36 1.63
C ALA A 271 6.93 -6.94 3.09
N ARG A 272 7.57 -7.67 4.02
CA ARG A 272 7.52 -7.36 5.45
C ARG A 272 8.25 -6.05 5.78
N ALA A 273 9.45 -5.86 5.24
CA ALA A 273 10.23 -4.65 5.47
C ALA A 273 9.51 -3.39 4.98
N LEU A 274 8.89 -3.45 3.80
CA LEU A 274 8.14 -2.33 3.22
C LEU A 274 6.90 -1.96 4.04
N VAL A 275 6.14 -2.94 4.55
CA VAL A 275 4.95 -2.68 5.36
C VAL A 275 5.31 -2.15 6.75
N THR A 276 6.35 -2.70 7.37
CA THR A 276 6.78 -2.31 8.72
C THR A 276 7.57 -1.01 8.76
N GLY A 277 8.05 -0.53 7.60
CA GLY A 277 8.82 0.71 7.49
C GLY A 277 8.00 2.00 7.55
N TYR A 278 6.66 1.93 7.64
CA TYR A 278 5.81 3.12 7.77
C TYR A 278 5.50 3.46 9.21
N ALA A 279 5.52 4.76 9.51
CA ALA A 279 5.06 5.26 10.80
C ALA A 279 3.53 5.21 10.88
N VAL A 280 3.02 4.59 11.94
CA VAL A 280 1.62 4.71 12.33
C VAL A 280 1.48 6.06 13.03
N GLY A 281 1.08 7.10 12.28
CA GLY A 281 0.97 8.48 12.79
C GLY A 281 -0.19 8.69 13.74
#